data_AF-A0A3N6MV30-F1
#
_entry.id   AF-A0A3N6MV30-F1
#
_cell.length_a   1.000
_cell.length_b   1.000
_cell.length_c   1.000
_cell.angle_alpha   90.00
_cell.angle_beta   90.00
_cell.angle_gamma   90.00
#
_symmetry.space_group_name_H-M   'P 1'
#
loop_
_entity.id
_entity.type
_entity.pdbx_description
1 polymer ?
#
loop_
_entity_poly.entity_id
_entity_poly.type
_entity_poly.pdbx_seq_one_letter_code
_entity_poly.pdbx_strand_id
1 'polypeptide(L)'
;MSHPIRSEQEEHFEQLCLDVDAGVTHEQEAIEYFETQTHEPDFDAAIWLDIALYHAPEVARGIIDFVDESDRARSDIAQTIADNLDIAYGDDDCERFTETLRFALANGVPVDFDVLLDGCNRALDDLEDWADEDTKGPLVQLRETLMEMQSGH
;
A
#
# COMPACT_ATOMS: atom_id res chain seq x y z
N MET A 1 6.12 17.18 4.12
CA MET A 1 4.84 17.92 4.17
C MET A 1 4.08 17.39 5.39
N SER A 2 3.18 18.16 6.02
CA SER A 2 2.36 17.59 7.10
C SER A 2 1.46 16.52 6.47
N HIS A 3 1.60 15.26 6.86
CA HIS A 3 0.54 14.28 6.61
C HIS A 3 -0.75 14.86 7.21
N PRO A 4 -1.87 14.89 6.47
CA PRO A 4 -3.13 15.25 7.07
C PRO A 4 -3.37 14.32 8.26
N ILE A 5 -3.77 14.90 9.40
CA ILE A 5 -4.14 14.11 10.57
C ILE A 5 -5.30 13.23 10.14
N ARG A 6 -5.12 11.90 10.23
CA ARG A 6 -6.17 10.94 9.89
C ARG A 6 -7.39 11.17 10.77
N SER A 7 -8.57 10.95 10.22
CA SER A 7 -9.80 10.98 11.00
C SER A 7 -9.83 9.80 11.98
N GLU A 8 -10.61 9.90 13.07
CA GLU A 8 -10.79 8.80 14.02
C GLU A 8 -11.34 7.53 13.32
N GLN A 9 -12.15 7.73 12.27
CA GLN A 9 -12.70 6.66 11.44
C GLN A 9 -11.62 5.98 10.58
N GLU A 10 -10.71 6.77 9.98
CA GLU A 10 -9.57 6.24 9.23
C GLU A 10 -8.61 5.46 10.12
N GLU A 11 -8.29 5.99 11.31
CA GLU A 11 -7.45 5.29 12.30
C GLU A 11 -8.10 3.98 12.75
N HIS A 12 -9.42 3.97 12.96
CA HIS A 12 -10.13 2.75 13.30
C HIS A 12 -10.13 1.73 12.17
N PHE A 13 -10.34 2.18 10.92
CA PHE A 13 -10.29 1.31 9.75
C PHE A 13 -8.89 0.74 9.51
N GLU A 14 -7.85 1.53 9.71
CA GLU A 14 -6.46 1.06 9.68
C GLU A 14 -6.23 -0.03 10.73
N GLN A 15 -6.72 0.16 11.97
CA GLN A 15 -6.61 -0.87 13.00
C GLN A 15 -7.34 -2.15 12.61
N LEU A 16 -8.52 -2.05 11.98
CA LEU A 16 -9.22 -3.23 11.44
C LEU A 16 -8.40 -3.93 10.36
N CYS A 17 -7.77 -3.19 9.45
CA CYS A 17 -6.90 -3.77 8.43
C CYS A 17 -5.68 -4.48 9.05
N LEU A 18 -5.04 -3.87 10.06
CA LEU A 18 -3.95 -4.49 10.81
C LEU A 18 -4.39 -5.76 11.55
N ASP A 19 -5.60 -5.77 12.14
CA ASP A 19 -6.15 -6.94 12.81
C ASP A 19 -6.46 -8.08 11.82
N VAL A 20 -6.86 -7.75 10.59
CA VAL A 20 -7.06 -8.73 9.51
C VAL A 20 -5.73 -9.32 9.04
N ASP A 21 -4.71 -8.49 8.79
CA ASP A 21 -3.34 -8.94 8.43
C ASP A 21 -2.74 -9.84 9.52
N ALA A 22 -2.98 -9.51 10.79
CA ALA A 22 -2.57 -10.32 11.93
C ALA A 22 -3.41 -11.60 12.14
N GLY A 23 -4.47 -11.83 11.35
CA GLY A 23 -5.38 -12.96 11.47
C GLY A 23 -6.23 -12.96 12.75
N VAL A 24 -6.38 -11.79 13.37
CA VAL A 24 -7.20 -11.58 14.59
C VAL A 24 -8.67 -11.45 14.23
N THR A 25 -8.97 -10.81 13.09
CA THR A 25 -10.31 -10.49 12.63
C THR A 25 -10.53 -10.96 11.19
N HIS A 26 -11.78 -11.18 10.78
CA HIS A 26 -12.13 -11.55 9.41
C HIS A 26 -12.23 -10.29 8.53
N GLU A 27 -11.73 -10.34 7.28
CA GLU A 27 -11.76 -9.22 6.33
C GLU A 27 -13.17 -8.62 6.13
N GLN A 28 -14.22 -9.44 6.29
CA GLN A 28 -15.62 -9.01 6.17
C GLN A 28 -15.98 -7.89 7.16
N GLU A 29 -15.39 -7.86 8.36
CA GLU A 29 -15.67 -6.81 9.35
C GLU A 29 -15.14 -5.45 8.89
N ALA A 30 -13.93 -5.42 8.32
CA ALA A 30 -13.34 -4.21 7.74
C ALA A 30 -14.14 -3.73 6.51
N ILE A 31 -14.56 -4.65 5.63
CA ILE A 31 -15.37 -4.33 4.45
C ILE A 31 -16.73 -3.73 4.87
N GLU A 32 -17.42 -4.34 5.84
CA GLU A 32 -18.68 -3.81 6.36
C GLU A 32 -18.50 -2.42 6.98
N TYR A 33 -17.42 -2.23 7.74
CA TYR A 33 -17.11 -0.92 8.30
C TYR A 33 -16.90 0.14 7.20
N PHE A 34 -16.10 -0.18 6.17
CA PHE A 34 -15.93 0.67 4.99
C PHE A 34 -17.29 1.06 4.38
N GLU A 35 -18.16 0.09 4.10
CA GLU A 35 -19.50 0.32 3.52
C GLU A 35 -20.37 1.24 4.39
N THR A 36 -20.28 1.12 5.72
CA THR A 36 -21.04 2.00 6.61
C THR A 36 -20.57 3.46 6.52
N GLN A 37 -19.28 3.69 6.29
CA GLN A 37 -18.69 5.03 6.25
C GLN A 37 -18.83 5.73 4.90
N THR A 38 -19.12 5.02 3.81
CA THR A 38 -19.25 5.63 2.47
C THR A 38 -20.33 6.72 2.37
N HIS A 39 -21.24 6.79 3.35
CA HIS A 39 -22.32 7.75 3.41
C HIS A 39 -21.98 9.01 4.24
N GLU A 40 -20.84 9.02 4.92
CA GLU A 40 -20.41 10.14 5.75
C GLU A 40 -19.88 11.29 4.89
N PRO A 41 -20.13 12.56 5.27
CA PRO A 41 -19.83 13.71 4.44
C PRO A 41 -18.32 13.96 4.23
N ASP A 42 -17.48 13.46 5.14
CA ASP A 42 -16.02 13.63 5.13
C ASP A 42 -15.29 12.35 4.66
N PHE A 43 -16.02 11.38 4.09
CA PHE A 43 -15.44 10.13 3.61
C PHE A 43 -14.62 10.35 2.33
N ASP A 44 -13.34 9.96 2.35
CA ASP A 44 -12.47 9.94 1.17
C ASP A 44 -12.09 8.50 0.79
N ALA A 45 -12.78 7.96 -0.21
CA ALA A 45 -12.58 6.60 -0.69
C ALA A 45 -11.13 6.32 -1.15
N ALA A 46 -10.38 7.33 -1.60
CA ALA A 46 -8.99 7.16 -2.04
C ALA A 46 -8.08 6.84 -0.84
N ILE A 47 -8.21 7.59 0.26
CA ILE A 47 -7.42 7.37 1.48
C ILE A 47 -7.72 6.00 2.08
N TRP A 48 -9.00 5.61 2.10
CA TRP A 48 -9.41 4.31 2.63
C TRP A 48 -8.91 3.16 1.75
N LEU A 49 -8.95 3.33 0.42
CA LEU A 49 -8.35 2.36 -0.49
C LEU A 49 -6.85 2.20 -0.24
N ASP A 50 -6.12 3.30 -0.03
CA ASP A 50 -4.68 3.26 0.24
C ASP A 50 -4.35 2.55 1.56
N ILE A 51 -5.13 2.81 2.63
CA ILE A 51 -5.01 2.10 3.91
C ILE A 51 -5.18 0.58 3.69
N ALA A 52 -6.23 0.18 2.97
CA ALA A 52 -6.50 -1.23 2.70
C ALA A 52 -5.41 -1.86 1.82
N LEU A 53 -4.99 -1.19 0.74
CA LEU A 53 -3.93 -1.68 -0.15
C LEU A 53 -2.62 -1.91 0.58
N TYR A 54 -2.27 -1.03 1.52
CA TYR A 54 -1.02 -1.10 2.25
C TYR A 54 -1.05 -2.13 3.38
N HIS A 55 -2.14 -2.20 4.16
CA HIS A 55 -2.20 -3.06 5.34
C HIS A 55 -2.86 -4.42 5.12
N ALA A 56 -3.91 -4.51 4.29
CA ALA A 56 -4.71 -5.72 4.13
C ALA A 56 -5.23 -5.86 2.69
N PRO A 57 -4.41 -6.39 1.75
CA PRO A 57 -4.78 -6.49 0.34
C PRO A 57 -6.08 -7.26 0.07
N GLU A 58 -6.46 -8.19 0.94
CA GLU A 58 -7.75 -8.89 0.92
C GLU A 58 -8.94 -7.96 1.19
N VAL A 59 -8.80 -6.98 2.09
CA VAL A 59 -9.81 -5.93 2.30
C VAL A 59 -9.89 -5.05 1.05
N ALA A 60 -8.73 -4.65 0.50
CA ALA A 60 -8.68 -3.87 -0.74
C ALA A 60 -9.42 -4.56 -1.90
N ARG A 61 -9.27 -5.88 -2.03
CA ARG A 61 -10.02 -6.70 -3.01
C ARG A 61 -11.53 -6.68 -2.76
N GLY A 62 -11.95 -6.61 -1.51
CA GLY A 62 -13.37 -6.52 -1.14
C GLY A 62 -14.00 -5.16 -1.42
N ILE A 63 -13.23 -4.08 -1.30
CA ILE A 63 -13.74 -2.71 -1.41
C ILE A 63 -13.58 -2.09 -2.80
N ILE A 64 -12.71 -2.63 -3.67
CA ILE A 64 -12.32 -1.98 -4.95
C ILE A 64 -13.51 -1.66 -5.87
N ASP A 65 -14.55 -2.50 -5.86
CA ASP A 65 -15.75 -2.32 -6.67
C ASP A 65 -16.67 -1.20 -6.15
N PHE A 66 -16.47 -0.74 -4.91
CA PHE A 66 -17.18 0.38 -4.29
C PHE A 66 -16.43 1.71 -4.45
N VAL A 67 -15.17 1.68 -4.89
CA VAL A 67 -14.36 2.88 -5.12
C VAL A 67 -14.50 3.30 -6.57
N ASP A 68 -14.98 4.52 -6.82
CA ASP A 68 -15.13 5.04 -8.16
C ASP A 68 -13.77 5.29 -8.83
N GLU A 69 -13.74 5.29 -10.17
CA GLU A 69 -12.52 5.49 -10.96
C GLU A 69 -11.81 6.81 -10.61
N SER A 70 -12.57 7.87 -10.32
CA SER A 70 -12.00 9.17 -9.92
C SER A 70 -11.28 9.11 -8.57
N ASP A 71 -11.70 8.23 -7.67
CA ASP A 71 -11.08 8.07 -6.36
C ASP A 71 -9.87 7.15 -6.44
N ARG A 72 -9.94 6.07 -7.22
CA ARG A 72 -8.77 5.24 -7.56
C ARG A 72 -7.66 6.08 -8.17
N ALA A 73 -7.99 7.00 -9.07
CA ALA A 73 -7.02 7.88 -9.72
C ALA A 73 -6.32 8.87 -8.76
N ARG A 74 -6.86 9.05 -7.54
CA ARG A 74 -6.26 9.90 -6.48
C ARG A 74 -5.43 9.11 -5.46
N SER A 75 -5.33 7.80 -5.62
CA SER A 75 -4.52 6.93 -4.75
C SER A 75 -3.06 7.39 -4.70
N ASP A 76 -2.51 7.36 -3.49
CA ASP A 76 -1.12 7.69 -3.18
C ASP A 76 -0.35 6.44 -2.68
N ILE A 77 -0.79 5.26 -3.11
CA ILE A 77 -0.21 3.98 -2.66
C ILE A 77 1.28 3.85 -2.99
N ALA A 78 1.71 4.41 -4.14
CA ALA A 78 3.11 4.41 -4.54
C ALA A 78 3.99 5.20 -3.56
N GLN A 79 3.54 6.40 -3.16
CA GLN A 79 4.24 7.22 -2.16
C GLN A 79 4.20 6.55 -0.79
N THR A 80 3.05 6.00 -0.39
CA THR A 80 2.88 5.32 0.90
C THR A 80 3.86 4.15 1.04
N ILE A 81 4.00 3.31 0.03
CA ILE A 81 4.99 2.22 0.04
C ILE A 81 6.41 2.81 0.07
N ALA A 82 6.72 3.77 -0.82
CA ALA A 82 8.06 4.36 -0.92
C ALA A 82 8.55 5.05 0.36
N ASP A 83 7.63 5.60 1.16
CA ASP A 83 7.92 6.25 2.44
C ASP A 83 8.19 5.26 3.58
N ASN A 84 7.77 3.99 3.43
CA ASN A 84 7.93 2.96 4.46
C ASN A 84 9.00 1.92 4.12
N LEU A 85 9.62 1.96 2.93
CA LEU A 85 10.67 1.01 2.52
C LEU A 85 11.94 1.08 3.37
N ASP A 86 12.12 2.12 4.19
CA ASP A 86 13.22 2.24 5.15
C ASP A 86 13.01 1.39 6.42
N ILE A 87 11.79 0.90 6.67
CA ILE A 87 11.43 0.08 7.82
C ILE A 87 10.73 -1.24 7.45
N ALA A 88 10.05 -1.28 6.31
CA ALA A 88 9.28 -2.42 5.81
C ALA A 88 9.94 -2.95 4.52
N TYR A 89 10.99 -3.74 4.69
CA TYR A 89 11.81 -4.23 3.58
C TYR A 89 12.24 -5.69 3.71
N GLY A 90 11.55 -6.46 4.56
CA GLY A 90 11.74 -7.90 4.62
C GLY A 90 11.25 -8.61 3.35
N ASP A 91 11.54 -9.90 3.23
CA ASP A 91 11.05 -10.75 2.15
C ASP A 91 9.52 -10.66 2.02
N ASP A 92 8.82 -10.88 3.13
CA ASP A 92 7.35 -10.87 3.18
C ASP A 92 6.76 -9.49 2.80
N ASP A 93 7.39 -8.39 3.23
CA ASP A 93 6.96 -7.03 2.89
C ASP A 93 7.12 -6.75 1.40
N CYS A 94 8.29 -7.07 0.84
CA CYS A 94 8.60 -6.83 -0.57
C CYS A 94 7.72 -7.68 -1.50
N GLU A 95 7.44 -8.93 -1.13
CA GLU A 95 6.50 -9.79 -1.86
C GLU A 95 5.09 -9.19 -1.80
N ARG A 96 4.61 -8.80 -0.62
CA ARG A 96 3.30 -8.16 -0.45
C ARG A 96 3.17 -6.88 -1.27
N PHE A 97 4.17 -5.99 -1.25
CA PHE A 97 4.15 -4.77 -2.06
C PHE A 97 4.06 -5.09 -3.56
N THR A 98 4.80 -6.10 -4.02
CA THR A 98 4.73 -6.55 -5.41
C THR A 98 3.32 -7.01 -5.78
N GLU A 99 2.65 -7.77 -4.91
CA GLU A 99 1.27 -8.22 -5.13
C GLU A 99 0.27 -7.06 -5.11
N THR A 100 0.39 -6.15 -4.13
CA THR A 100 -0.44 -4.95 -4.01
C THR A 100 -0.34 -4.09 -5.27
N LEU A 101 0.87 -3.84 -5.78
CA LEU A 101 1.08 -3.02 -6.96
C LEU A 101 0.50 -3.66 -8.23
N ARG A 102 0.65 -4.98 -8.40
CA ARG A 102 -0.01 -5.70 -9.51
C ARG A 102 -1.52 -5.61 -9.43
N PHE A 103 -2.07 -5.74 -8.23
CA PHE A 103 -3.51 -5.61 -8.00
C PHE A 103 -4.00 -4.18 -8.30
N ALA A 104 -3.28 -3.16 -7.82
CA ALA A 104 -3.58 -1.76 -8.06
C ALA A 104 -3.65 -1.46 -9.57
N LEU A 105 -2.61 -1.83 -10.32
CA LEU A 105 -2.53 -1.66 -11.78
C LEU A 105 -3.67 -2.37 -12.50
N ALA A 106 -4.00 -3.61 -12.11
CA ALA A 106 -5.07 -4.39 -12.72
C ALA A 106 -6.47 -3.76 -12.51
N ASN A 107 -6.64 -2.93 -11.49
CA ASN A 107 -7.91 -2.29 -11.12
C ASN A 107 -7.98 -0.79 -11.46
N GLY A 108 -7.02 -0.30 -12.24
CA GLY A 108 -7.00 1.10 -12.71
C GLY A 108 -6.51 2.10 -11.67
N VAL A 109 -5.87 1.63 -10.60
CA VAL A 109 -5.16 2.51 -9.65
C VAL A 109 -3.80 2.87 -10.25
N PRO A 110 -3.49 4.16 -10.44
CA PRO A 110 -2.21 4.58 -10.99
C PRO A 110 -1.09 4.28 -9.99
N VAL A 111 0.04 3.80 -10.53
CA VAL A 111 1.25 3.54 -9.75
C VAL A 111 2.37 4.37 -10.34
N ASP A 112 2.94 5.27 -9.54
CA ASP A 112 4.14 6.02 -9.90
C ASP A 112 5.38 5.17 -9.60
N PHE A 113 5.91 4.53 -10.64
CA PHE A 113 7.12 3.70 -10.53
C PHE A 113 8.37 4.52 -10.22
N ASP A 114 8.44 5.79 -10.63
CA ASP A 114 9.62 6.61 -10.38
C ASP A 114 9.74 6.90 -8.87
N VAL A 115 8.61 7.15 -8.19
CA VAL A 115 8.53 7.31 -6.73
C VAL A 115 8.95 6.03 -5.99
N LEU A 116 8.45 4.88 -6.43
CA LEU A 116 8.79 3.59 -5.82
C LEU A 116 10.27 3.24 -6.01
N LEU A 117 10.81 3.44 -7.21
CA LEU A 117 12.22 3.20 -7.51
C LEU A 117 13.14 4.14 -6.72
N ASP A 118 12.76 5.40 -6.55
CA ASP A 118 13.46 6.33 -5.65
C ASP A 118 13.43 5.83 -4.20
N GLY A 119 12.27 5.36 -3.72
CA GLY A 119 12.11 4.73 -2.41
C GLY A 119 13.05 3.54 -2.20
N CYS A 120 13.09 2.61 -3.16
CA CYS A 120 14.00 1.47 -3.11
C CYS A 120 15.47 1.90 -3.06
N ASN A 121 15.88 2.87 -3.89
CA ASN A 121 17.26 3.33 -3.91
C ASN A 121 17.63 4.01 -2.58
N ARG A 122 16.75 4.83 -2.02
CA ARG A 122 16.97 5.48 -0.72
C ARG A 122 17.14 4.46 0.41
N ALA A 123 16.29 3.44 0.45
CA ALA A 123 16.39 2.37 1.43
C ALA A 123 17.69 1.56 1.24
N LEU A 124 18.06 1.22 0.00
CA LEU A 124 19.31 0.52 -0.30
C LEU A 124 20.55 1.33 0.08
N ASP A 125 20.54 2.65 -0.19
CA ASP A 125 21.63 3.57 0.17
C ASP A 125 21.80 3.64 1.69
N ASP A 126 20.71 3.63 2.47
CA ASP A 126 20.77 3.60 3.94
C ASP A 126 21.40 2.29 4.46
N LEU A 127 21.16 1.17 3.77
CA LEU A 127 21.69 -0.15 4.11
C LEU A 127 23.15 -0.37 3.66
N GLU A 128 23.66 0.41 2.71
CA GLU A 128 24.93 0.15 1.99
C GLU A 128 26.12 -0.08 2.91
N ASP A 129 26.23 0.72 3.98
CA ASP A 129 27.40 0.75 4.87
C ASP A 129 27.37 -0.28 6.00
N TRP A 130 26.21 -0.90 6.30
CA TRP A 130 26.05 -1.72 7.51
C TRP A 130 25.32 -3.05 7.33
N ALA A 131 24.55 -3.23 6.25
CA ALA A 131 23.80 -4.44 5.98
C ALA A 131 24.53 -5.36 4.99
N ASP A 132 24.36 -6.68 5.15
CA ASP A 132 24.86 -7.67 4.21
C ASP A 132 23.97 -7.78 2.95
N GLU A 133 24.47 -8.51 1.96
CA GLU A 133 23.74 -8.73 0.70
C GLU A 133 22.43 -9.47 0.92
N ASP A 134 22.37 -10.38 1.90
CA ASP A 134 21.15 -11.13 2.21
C ASP A 134 20.06 -10.19 2.77
N THR A 135 20.43 -9.24 3.64
CA THR A 135 19.52 -8.21 4.17
C THR A 135 19.02 -7.25 3.08
N LYS A 136 19.85 -6.94 2.09
CA LYS A 136 19.48 -6.06 0.96
C LYS A 136 18.73 -6.80 -0.16
N GLY A 137 18.84 -8.12 -0.21
CA GLY A 137 18.26 -8.99 -1.23
C GLY A 137 16.80 -8.69 -1.58
N PRO A 138 15.88 -8.60 -0.58
CA PRO A 138 14.47 -8.33 -0.85
C PRO A 138 14.24 -7.00 -1.59
N LEU A 139 14.91 -5.92 -1.16
CA LEU A 139 14.81 -4.60 -1.80
C LEU A 139 15.39 -4.58 -3.21
N VAL A 140 16.51 -5.28 -3.43
CA VAL A 140 17.10 -5.42 -4.76
C VAL A 140 16.11 -6.11 -5.69
N GLN A 141 15.50 -7.22 -5.24
CA GLN A 141 14.51 -7.95 -6.03
C GLN A 141 13.24 -7.13 -6.28
N LEU A 142 12.75 -6.40 -5.28
CA LEU A 142 11.62 -5.49 -5.44
C LEU A 142 11.92 -4.45 -6.52
N ARG A 143 13.07 -3.77 -6.45
CA ARG A 143 13.50 -2.77 -7.42
C ARG A 143 13.58 -3.34 -8.84
N GLU A 144 14.17 -4.52 -9.02
CA GLU A 144 14.23 -5.19 -10.32
C GLU A 144 12.83 -5.48 -10.87
N THR A 145 11.94 -6.01 -10.02
CA THR A 145 10.56 -6.28 -10.39
C THR A 145 9.81 -5.00 -10.78
N LEU A 146 10.03 -3.89 -10.08
CA LEU A 146 9.44 -2.59 -10.42
C LEU A 146 9.91 -2.07 -11.78
N MET A 147 11.20 -2.22 -12.11
CA MET A 147 11.74 -1.85 -13.42
C MET A 147 11.12 -2.67 -14.56
N GLU A 148 10.89 -3.97 -14.31
CA GLU A 148 10.20 -4.85 -15.26
C GLU A 148 8.74 -4.42 -15.47
N MET A 149 8.02 -4.12 -14.39
CA MET A 149 6.63 -3.62 -14.49
C MET A 149 6.57 -2.28 -15.23
N GLN A 150 7.45 -1.33 -14.90
CA GLN A 150 7.51 -0.02 -15.57
C GLN A 150 7.76 -0.16 -17.08
N SER A 151 8.60 -1.12 -17.48
CA SER A 151 8.88 -1.36 -18.90
C SER A 151 7.74 -2.03 -19.67
N GLY A 152 6.80 -2.66 -18.96
CA GLY A 152 5.66 -3.38 -19.53
C GLY A 152 4.37 -2.55 -19.67
N HIS A 153 4.35 -1.35 -19.09
CA HIS A 153 3.23 -0.41 -19.09
C HIS A 153 3.54 0.84 -19.94
#